data_AF-F4KVM5-F1
#
_entry.id   AF-F4KVM5-F1
#
_cell.length_a   1.000
_cell.length_b   1.000
_cell.length_c   1.000
_cell.angle_alpha   90.00
_cell.angle_beta   90.00
_cell.angle_gamma   90.00
#
_symmetry.space_group_name_H-M   'P 1'
#
loop_
_entity.id
_entity.type
_entity.pdbx_description
1 polymer ?
#
loop_
_entity_poly.entity_id
_entity_poly.type
_entity_poly.pdbx_seq_one_letter_code
_entity_poly.pdbx_strand_id
1 'polypeptide(L)'
;MSNPELVPYQQNLRFKQAFKDLGLNLAEVFTFTPMDLDLENRRLENLLTFVKKYQQYGSQEVMELEEGDYCFPPISPGISPESDWYRFELWLQGEPIRKTISEQLPKTFKIKNPAEIPEAEIEAELEKLLDAVEQAGYGISLNEGIPARLVYKAVMEWIGEEFELNSPGGGGWFFDGCSGYCPDCMQRPWCETGLNCCWSEDEEAGKMFLTDELKDYVSASPQSLAILQEIQAEKDAYMAKFMEEHKNTAIDDIGDGDEEEDWRVQGN
;
A
#
# COMPACT_ATOMS: atom_id res chain seq x y z
N MET A 1 43.90 16.70 -3.53
CA MET A 1 42.71 17.53 -3.79
C MET A 1 41.58 16.57 -4.13
N SER A 2 40.49 16.56 -3.36
CA SER A 2 39.31 15.74 -3.65
C SER A 2 38.61 16.28 -4.90
N ASN A 3 38.27 15.42 -5.86
CA ASN A 3 37.42 15.82 -6.97
C ASN A 3 36.05 16.23 -6.39
N PRO A 4 35.59 17.48 -6.56
CA PRO A 4 34.33 17.95 -5.98
C PRO A 4 33.11 17.11 -6.42
N GLU A 5 33.16 16.50 -7.62
CA GLU A 5 32.12 15.58 -8.10
C GLU A 5 32.04 14.26 -7.32
N LEU A 6 33.10 13.88 -6.59
CA LEU A 6 33.13 12.67 -5.77
C LEU A 6 32.65 12.90 -4.34
N VAL A 7 32.39 14.16 -3.95
CA VAL A 7 32.01 14.51 -2.57
C VAL A 7 30.67 13.87 -2.16
N PRO A 8 29.58 13.97 -2.95
CA PRO A 8 28.30 13.32 -2.59
C PRO A 8 28.45 11.80 -2.49
N TYR A 9 29.22 11.19 -3.38
CA TYR A 9 29.47 9.75 -3.35
C TYR A 9 30.24 9.32 -2.09
N GLN A 10 31.27 10.07 -1.68
CA GLN A 10 32.02 9.77 -0.46
C GLN A 10 31.17 9.96 0.80
N GLN A 11 30.32 10.98 0.84
CA GLN A 11 29.35 11.17 1.93
C GLN A 11 28.38 10.00 2.03
N ASN A 12 27.84 9.57 0.89
CA ASN A 12 26.92 8.43 0.81
C ASN A 12 27.52 7.16 1.40
N LEU A 13 28.75 6.82 0.99
CA LEU A 13 29.47 5.67 1.52
C LEU A 13 29.70 5.77 3.03
N ARG A 14 30.01 6.97 3.55
CA ARG A 14 30.19 7.19 4.99
C ARG A 14 28.91 6.95 5.78
N PHE A 15 27.78 7.46 5.31
CA PHE A 15 26.50 7.22 5.99
C PHE A 15 26.11 5.74 5.96
N LYS A 16 26.23 5.08 4.80
CA LYS A 16 25.98 3.64 4.69
C LYS A 16 26.89 2.82 5.60
N GLN A 17 28.16 3.22 5.74
CA GLN A 17 29.07 2.58 6.68
C GLN A 17 28.66 2.82 8.14
N ALA A 18 28.20 4.01 8.50
CA ALA A 18 27.74 4.31 9.85
C ALA A 18 26.57 3.41 10.29
N PHE A 19 25.59 3.13 9.40
CA PHE A 19 24.52 2.17 9.72
C PHE A 19 25.05 0.74 9.87
N LYS A 20 26.01 0.32 9.05
CA LYS A 20 26.66 -0.99 9.20
C LYS A 20 27.41 -1.11 10.53
N ASP A 21 28.09 -0.06 10.96
CA ASP A 21 28.82 -0.03 12.24
C ASP A 21 27.86 -0.10 13.43
N LEU A 22 26.62 0.39 13.26
CA LEU A 22 25.52 0.26 14.21
C LEU A 22 24.81 -1.11 14.14
N GLY A 23 25.16 -1.97 13.18
CA GLY A 23 24.50 -3.27 12.96
C GLY A 23 23.11 -3.17 12.35
N LEU A 24 22.74 -2.03 11.77
CA LEU A 24 21.40 -1.76 11.27
C LEU A 24 21.29 -2.05 9.77
N ASN A 25 20.31 -2.88 9.38
CA ASN A 25 20.04 -3.16 7.97
C ASN A 25 19.24 -2.02 7.33
N LEU A 26 19.94 -1.10 6.68
CA LEU A 26 19.32 0.08 6.08
C LEU A 26 18.24 -0.26 5.02
N ALA A 27 18.39 -1.36 4.28
CA ALA A 27 17.47 -1.71 3.19
C ALA A 27 16.04 -2.02 3.65
N GLU A 28 15.85 -2.29 4.95
CA GLU A 28 14.52 -2.55 5.52
C GLU A 28 13.69 -1.27 5.66
N VAL A 29 14.32 -0.14 5.95
CA VAL A 29 13.64 1.11 6.32
C VAL A 29 13.95 2.28 5.41
N PHE A 30 14.62 2.05 4.27
CA PHE A 30 15.13 3.11 3.42
C PHE A 30 14.94 2.83 1.93
N THR A 31 14.32 3.78 1.23
CA THR A 31 14.23 3.77 -0.25
C THR A 31 15.43 4.49 -0.86
N PHE A 32 16.30 3.74 -1.53
CA PHE A 32 17.48 4.28 -2.21
C PHE A 32 17.08 5.10 -3.45
N THR A 33 17.78 6.22 -3.66
CA THR A 33 17.62 7.12 -4.81
C THR A 33 18.97 7.31 -5.49
N PRO A 34 19.54 6.26 -6.13
CA PRO A 34 20.92 6.28 -6.61
C PRO A 34 21.16 7.31 -7.74
N MET A 35 20.10 7.79 -8.37
CA MET A 35 20.15 8.83 -9.41
C MET A 35 20.21 10.26 -8.83
N ASP A 36 19.96 10.42 -7.53
CA ASP A 36 20.03 11.70 -6.81
C ASP A 36 20.73 11.48 -5.46
N LEU A 37 22.07 11.54 -5.49
CA LEU A 37 22.90 11.31 -4.30
C LEU A 37 22.77 12.42 -3.25
N ASP A 38 22.43 13.65 -3.64
CA ASP A 38 22.24 14.74 -2.69
C ASP A 38 20.95 14.54 -1.89
N LEU A 39 19.88 14.11 -2.55
CA LEU A 39 18.65 13.69 -1.87
C LEU A 39 18.90 12.47 -0.98
N GLU A 40 19.58 11.44 -1.49
CA GLU A 40 19.88 10.23 -0.73
C GLU A 40 20.69 10.58 0.54
N ASN A 41 21.76 11.37 0.41
CA ASN A 41 22.61 11.79 1.52
C ASN A 41 21.84 12.56 2.59
N ARG A 42 20.96 13.48 2.20
CA ARG A 42 20.12 14.24 3.13
C ARG A 42 19.18 13.32 3.92
N ARG A 43 18.57 12.34 3.26
CA ARG A 43 17.69 11.36 3.91
C ARG A 43 18.47 10.44 4.85
N LEU A 44 19.66 9.99 4.43
CA LEU A 44 20.56 9.19 5.27
C LEU A 44 21.04 9.95 6.51
N GLU A 45 21.41 11.23 6.34
CA GLU A 45 21.81 12.10 7.44
C GLU A 45 20.67 12.30 8.43
N ASN A 46 19.46 12.58 7.93
CA ASN A 46 18.26 12.74 8.75
C ASN A 46 17.97 11.47 9.56
N LEU A 47 17.96 10.30 8.91
CA LEU A 47 17.72 9.03 9.59
C LEU A 47 18.82 8.71 10.61
N LEU A 48 20.10 8.91 10.27
CA LEU A 48 21.20 8.65 11.19
C LEU A 48 21.17 9.59 12.40
N THR A 49 20.81 10.85 12.19
CA THR A 49 20.62 11.82 13.26
C THR A 49 19.47 11.40 14.17
N PHE A 50 18.36 10.96 13.59
CA PHE A 50 17.21 10.44 14.35
C PHE A 50 17.58 9.23 15.20
N VAL A 51 18.29 8.24 14.63
CA VAL A 51 18.81 7.08 15.38
C VAL A 51 19.65 7.49 16.57
N LYS A 52 20.59 8.42 16.38
CA LYS A 52 21.45 8.91 17.47
C LYS A 52 20.65 9.62 18.56
N LYS A 53 19.67 10.43 18.19
CA LYS A 53 18.76 11.09 19.14
C LYS A 53 17.97 10.05 19.94
N TYR A 54 17.36 9.07 19.27
CA TYR A 54 16.65 8.00 19.94
C TYR A 54 17.55 7.24 20.91
N GLN A 55 18.77 6.89 20.51
CA GLN A 55 19.75 6.26 21.40
C GLN A 55 20.15 7.13 22.60
N GLN A 56 20.13 8.46 22.45
CA GLN A 56 20.40 9.41 23.53
C GLN A 56 19.22 9.49 24.52
N TYR A 57 17.99 9.58 24.02
CA TYR A 57 16.78 9.71 24.85
C TYR A 57 16.30 8.37 25.43
N GLY A 58 16.58 7.26 24.74
CA GLY A 58 16.31 5.89 25.18
C GLY A 58 14.87 5.39 24.99
N SER A 59 13.94 6.24 24.56
CA SER A 59 12.54 5.85 24.28
C SER A 59 11.83 6.89 23.40
N GLN A 60 10.75 6.47 22.74
CA GLN A 60 9.84 7.36 22.01
C GLN A 60 9.28 8.46 22.94
N GLU A 61 8.72 8.08 24.09
CA GLU A 61 8.04 9.00 25.03
C GLU A 61 8.95 10.17 25.45
N VAL A 62 10.22 9.89 25.77
CA VAL A 62 11.19 10.91 26.17
C VAL A 62 11.59 11.79 24.97
N MET A 63 11.77 11.18 23.80
CA MET A 63 12.17 11.91 22.59
C MET A 63 11.07 12.87 22.11
N GLU A 64 9.81 12.44 22.14
CA GLU A 64 8.65 13.29 21.80
C GLU A 64 8.46 14.42 22.81
N LEU A 65 8.68 14.17 24.12
CA LEU A 65 8.60 15.22 25.14
C LEU A 65 9.65 16.33 24.95
N GLU A 66 10.87 15.97 24.56
CA GLU A 66 11.99 16.92 24.42
C GLU A 66 12.04 17.60 23.06
N GLU A 67 11.70 16.89 21.97
CA GLU A 67 11.74 17.41 20.60
C GLU A 67 10.39 17.99 20.14
N GLY A 68 9.30 17.70 20.86
CA GLY A 68 7.93 18.14 20.59
C GLY A 68 7.08 17.11 19.83
N ASP A 69 5.76 17.36 19.82
CA ASP A 69 4.70 16.45 19.36
C ASP A 69 4.73 16.05 17.86
N TYR A 70 5.70 16.54 17.09
CA TYR A 70 5.87 16.24 15.65
C TYR A 70 7.20 15.54 15.34
N CYS A 71 7.68 14.71 16.29
CA CYS A 71 8.89 13.92 16.13
C CYS A 71 8.55 12.52 15.61
N PHE A 72 8.73 12.28 14.31
CA PHE A 72 8.42 10.97 13.69
C PHE A 72 9.65 10.36 13.01
N PRO A 73 9.84 9.03 13.10
CA PRO A 73 10.97 8.38 12.45
C PRO A 73 10.91 8.55 10.93
N PRO A 74 12.00 9.01 10.28
CA PRO A 74 12.04 9.21 8.83
C PRO A 74 12.32 7.89 8.09
N ILE A 75 11.52 6.86 8.35
CA ILE A 75 11.62 5.53 7.72
C ILE A 75 10.70 5.40 6.51
N SER A 76 10.98 4.41 5.67
CA SER A 76 10.25 4.14 4.43
C SER A 76 9.73 2.69 4.42
N PRO A 77 8.49 2.44 3.93
CA PRO A 77 7.47 3.45 3.63
C PRO A 77 7.03 4.19 4.89
N GLY A 78 6.68 5.47 4.77
CA GLY A 78 6.04 6.22 5.87
C GLY A 78 4.53 6.02 5.79
N ILE A 79 3.93 5.40 6.80
CA ILE A 79 2.52 4.98 6.79
C ILE A 79 1.71 5.87 7.72
N SER A 80 2.07 5.88 9.00
CA SER A 80 1.50 6.74 10.03
C SER A 80 2.54 6.91 11.15
N PRO A 81 2.47 7.99 11.95
CA PRO A 81 3.35 8.17 13.10
C PRO A 81 3.52 6.92 13.98
N GLU A 82 2.42 6.25 14.31
CA GLU A 82 2.40 5.09 15.21
C GLU A 82 3.05 3.87 14.55
N SER A 83 2.73 3.60 13.29
CA SER A 83 3.34 2.50 12.52
C SER A 83 4.83 2.75 12.27
N ASP A 84 5.21 4.00 12.00
CA ASP A 84 6.57 4.40 11.73
C ASP A 84 7.44 4.23 12.99
N TRP A 85 6.93 4.65 14.17
CA TRP A 85 7.56 4.38 15.46
C TRP A 85 7.70 2.89 15.74
N TYR A 86 6.63 2.13 15.62
CA TYR A 86 6.66 0.70 15.91
C TYR A 86 7.70 -0.05 15.05
N ARG A 87 7.72 0.20 13.74
CA ARG A 87 8.71 -0.41 12.84
C ARG A 87 10.12 0.08 13.08
N PHE A 88 10.29 1.36 13.40
CA PHE A 88 11.60 1.92 13.73
C PHE A 88 12.20 1.22 14.96
N GLU A 89 11.41 1.00 16.01
CA GLU A 89 11.89 0.31 17.22
C GLU A 89 12.20 -1.17 16.96
N LEU A 90 11.36 -1.89 16.20
CA LEU A 90 11.65 -3.26 15.77
C LEU A 90 12.97 -3.33 14.98
N TRP A 91 13.16 -2.42 14.03
CA TRP A 91 14.37 -2.33 13.22
C TRP A 91 15.62 -2.08 14.08
N LEU A 92 15.54 -1.19 15.08
CA LEU A 92 16.64 -0.95 16.02
C LEU A 92 16.96 -2.18 16.89
N GLN A 93 15.97 -3.03 17.16
CA GLN A 93 16.13 -4.28 17.91
C GLN A 93 16.62 -5.44 17.02
N GLY A 94 16.69 -5.25 15.70
CA GLY A 94 17.00 -6.32 14.74
C GLY A 94 15.85 -7.30 14.53
N GLU A 95 14.63 -6.90 14.89
CA GLU A 95 13.42 -7.69 14.71
C GLU A 95 12.81 -7.44 13.33
N PRO A 96 12.09 -8.43 12.75
CA PRO A 96 11.45 -8.25 11.44
C PRO A 96 10.39 -7.14 11.47
N ILE A 97 10.49 -6.20 10.53
CA ILE A 97 9.51 -5.12 10.32
C ILE A 97 8.41 -5.48 9.31
N ARG A 98 8.55 -6.63 8.65
CA ARG A 98 7.60 -7.19 7.70
C ARG A 98 7.41 -8.67 8.02
N LYS A 99 6.18 -9.15 7.86
CA LYS A 99 5.80 -10.56 8.00
C LYS A 99 4.67 -10.89 7.04
N THR A 100 4.54 -12.16 6.72
CA THR A 100 3.31 -12.63 6.07
C THR A 100 2.13 -12.60 7.03
N ILE A 101 0.90 -12.53 6.53
CA ILE A 101 -0.28 -12.66 7.40
C ILE A 101 -0.32 -14.07 7.99
N SER A 102 0.10 -15.08 7.22
CA SER A 102 0.15 -16.48 7.66
C SER A 102 0.98 -16.69 8.94
N GLU A 103 2.09 -15.97 9.09
CA GLU A 103 2.94 -15.99 10.29
C GLU A 103 2.31 -15.28 11.49
N GLN A 104 1.29 -14.46 11.26
CA GLN A 104 0.58 -13.67 12.26
C GLN A 104 -0.75 -14.30 12.67
N LEU A 105 -1.24 -15.33 11.96
CA LEU A 105 -2.44 -16.05 12.33
C LEU A 105 -2.32 -16.69 13.73
N PRO A 106 -3.45 -16.90 14.43
CA PRO A 106 -3.46 -17.63 15.70
C PRO A 106 -2.73 -18.97 15.57
N LYS A 107 -1.80 -19.27 16.50
CA LYS A 107 -0.98 -20.50 16.46
C LYS A 107 -1.79 -21.81 16.44
N THR A 108 -3.04 -21.75 16.87
CA THR A 108 -3.98 -22.88 16.87
C THR A 108 -4.71 -23.06 15.54
N PHE A 109 -4.70 -22.05 14.67
CA PHE A 109 -5.34 -22.09 13.37
C PHE A 109 -4.55 -22.99 12.41
N LYS A 110 -5.28 -23.79 11.63
CA LYS A 110 -4.69 -24.69 10.63
C LYS A 110 -5.30 -24.40 9.29
N ILE A 111 -4.47 -23.87 8.41
CA ILE A 111 -4.83 -23.63 7.02
C ILE A 111 -5.10 -24.97 6.32
N LYS A 112 -6.22 -25.06 5.61
CA LYS A 112 -6.55 -26.19 4.74
C LYS A 112 -6.28 -25.82 3.29
N ASN A 113 -5.85 -26.80 2.50
CA ASN A 113 -5.73 -26.65 1.06
C ASN A 113 -7.13 -26.48 0.44
N PRO A 114 -7.40 -25.42 -0.37
CA PRO A 114 -8.71 -25.21 -0.98
C PRO A 114 -9.26 -26.44 -1.72
N ALA A 115 -8.40 -27.19 -2.41
CA ALA A 115 -8.81 -28.36 -3.21
C ALA A 115 -9.30 -29.55 -2.36
N GLU A 116 -8.97 -29.58 -1.08
CA GLU A 116 -9.33 -30.66 -0.15
C GLU A 116 -10.63 -30.37 0.63
N ILE A 117 -11.15 -29.14 0.54
CA ILE A 117 -12.35 -28.72 1.27
C ILE A 117 -13.59 -29.09 0.45
N PRO A 118 -14.49 -29.95 0.97
CA PRO A 118 -15.75 -30.25 0.30
C PRO A 118 -16.62 -29.00 0.08
N GLU A 119 -17.43 -28.99 -0.97
CA GLU A 119 -18.30 -27.84 -1.26
C GLU A 119 -19.30 -27.53 -0.14
N ALA A 120 -19.78 -28.55 0.57
CA ALA A 120 -20.66 -28.36 1.72
C ALA A 120 -19.98 -27.72 2.95
N GLU A 121 -18.64 -27.67 2.98
CA GLU A 121 -17.86 -27.17 4.12
C GLU A 121 -17.14 -25.84 3.83
N ILE A 122 -17.08 -25.40 2.56
CA ILE A 122 -16.25 -24.27 2.15
C ILE A 122 -16.64 -22.95 2.82
N GLU A 123 -17.92 -22.70 3.02
CA GLU A 123 -18.40 -21.49 3.70
C GLU A 123 -17.93 -21.45 5.16
N ALA A 124 -18.08 -22.57 5.89
CA ALA A 124 -17.66 -22.65 7.28
C ALA A 124 -16.13 -22.62 7.46
N GLU A 125 -15.37 -23.11 6.48
CA GLU A 125 -13.91 -22.99 6.50
C GLU A 125 -13.44 -21.58 6.12
N LEU A 126 -14.14 -20.91 5.20
CA LEU A 126 -13.90 -19.50 4.89
C LEU A 126 -14.13 -18.62 6.10
N GLU A 127 -15.25 -18.77 6.81
CA GLU A 127 -15.54 -17.99 8.03
C GLU A 127 -14.41 -18.11 9.05
N LYS A 128 -13.94 -19.34 9.32
CA LYS A 128 -12.80 -19.55 10.24
C LYS A 128 -11.51 -18.88 9.76
N LEU A 129 -11.27 -18.87 8.45
CA LEU A 129 -10.09 -18.20 7.87
C LEU A 129 -10.19 -16.69 8.02
N LEU A 130 -11.36 -16.11 7.73
CA LEU A 130 -11.60 -14.67 7.89
C LEU A 130 -11.46 -14.24 9.36
N ASP A 131 -12.04 -15.00 10.30
CA ASP A 131 -11.89 -14.76 11.73
C ASP A 131 -10.42 -14.81 12.19
N ALA A 132 -9.64 -15.73 11.63
CA ALA A 132 -8.21 -15.86 11.94
C ALA A 132 -7.39 -14.69 11.39
N VAL A 133 -7.75 -14.20 10.19
CA VAL A 133 -7.14 -13.03 9.55
C VAL A 133 -7.49 -11.75 10.33
N GLU A 134 -8.75 -11.60 10.76
CA GLU A 134 -9.18 -10.48 11.61
C GLU A 134 -8.47 -10.48 12.96
N GLN A 135 -8.31 -11.64 13.60
CA GLN A 135 -7.53 -11.78 14.83
C GLN A 135 -6.04 -11.43 14.66
N ALA A 136 -5.52 -11.51 13.43
CA ALA A 136 -4.17 -11.06 13.08
C ALA A 136 -4.10 -9.55 12.74
N GLY A 137 -5.22 -8.82 12.87
CA GLY A 137 -5.33 -7.38 12.64
C GLY A 137 -5.63 -6.96 11.21
N TYR A 138 -6.05 -7.88 10.35
CA TYR A 138 -6.28 -7.60 8.92
C TYR A 138 -7.77 -7.66 8.57
N GLY A 139 -8.23 -6.71 7.78
CA GLY A 139 -9.60 -6.69 7.27
C GLY A 139 -9.70 -7.19 5.84
N ILE A 140 -10.82 -7.83 5.48
CA ILE A 140 -11.14 -8.21 4.11
C ILE A 140 -12.53 -7.63 3.78
N SER A 141 -12.62 -6.87 2.70
CA SER A 141 -13.83 -6.16 2.28
C SER A 141 -14.09 -6.38 0.80
N LEU A 142 -14.77 -7.47 0.48
CA LEU A 142 -15.09 -7.87 -0.90
C LEU A 142 -16.55 -7.59 -1.24
N ASN A 143 -16.86 -7.62 -2.53
CA ASN A 143 -18.25 -7.49 -3.00
C ASN A 143 -19.10 -8.68 -2.51
N GLU A 144 -20.38 -8.43 -2.26
CA GLU A 144 -21.32 -9.47 -1.84
C GLU A 144 -21.61 -10.48 -2.97
N GLY A 145 -21.95 -11.72 -2.60
CA GLY A 145 -22.39 -12.75 -3.54
C GLY A 145 -21.27 -13.48 -4.28
N ILE A 146 -20.00 -13.17 -3.98
CA ILE A 146 -18.85 -13.93 -4.51
C ILE A 146 -18.85 -15.34 -3.89
N PRO A 147 -18.74 -16.42 -4.69
CA PRO A 147 -18.63 -17.78 -4.21
C PRO A 147 -17.51 -17.96 -3.17
N ALA A 148 -17.83 -18.60 -2.03
CA ALA A 148 -16.90 -18.78 -0.92
C ALA A 148 -15.58 -19.46 -1.32
N ARG A 149 -15.61 -20.37 -2.30
CA ARG A 149 -14.40 -21.02 -2.81
C ARG A 149 -13.44 -20.05 -3.51
N LEU A 150 -13.96 -19.07 -4.24
CA LEU A 150 -13.13 -18.04 -4.88
C LEU A 150 -12.52 -17.12 -3.82
N VAL A 151 -13.35 -16.67 -2.85
CA VAL A 151 -12.86 -15.86 -1.74
C VAL A 151 -11.78 -16.60 -0.96
N TYR A 152 -12.01 -17.87 -0.61
CA TYR A 152 -11.04 -18.67 0.13
C TYR A 152 -9.69 -18.77 -0.60
N LYS A 153 -9.71 -19.02 -1.92
CA LYS A 153 -8.48 -19.04 -2.74
C LYS A 153 -7.76 -17.69 -2.75
N ALA A 154 -8.49 -16.59 -2.94
CA ALA A 154 -7.89 -15.26 -2.97
C ALA A 154 -7.26 -14.90 -1.62
N VAL A 155 -7.96 -15.17 -0.51
CA VAL A 155 -7.40 -14.95 0.83
C VAL A 155 -6.16 -15.81 1.06
N MET A 156 -6.15 -17.05 0.59
CA MET A 156 -4.98 -17.93 0.65
C MET A 156 -3.75 -17.36 -0.08
N GLU A 157 -3.95 -16.64 -1.18
CA GLU A 157 -2.87 -15.93 -1.88
C GLU A 157 -2.39 -14.74 -1.05
N TRP A 158 -3.30 -13.90 -0.58
CA TRP A 158 -2.97 -12.69 0.19
C TRP A 158 -2.26 -13.01 1.51
N ILE A 159 -2.64 -14.09 2.21
CA ILE A 159 -1.97 -14.41 3.48
C ILE A 159 -0.51 -14.85 3.32
N GLY A 160 -0.10 -15.22 2.10
CA GLY A 160 1.28 -15.56 1.75
C GLY A 160 2.15 -14.36 1.42
N GLU A 161 1.58 -13.16 1.26
CA GLU A 161 2.33 -11.94 0.96
C GLU A 161 2.87 -11.28 2.22
N GLU A 162 4.05 -10.64 2.11
CA GLU A 162 4.70 -9.93 3.21
C GLU A 162 4.26 -8.46 3.28
N PHE A 163 3.78 -8.04 4.45
CA PHE A 163 3.33 -6.67 4.72
C PHE A 163 4.12 -6.02 5.85
N GLU A 164 4.18 -4.69 5.83
CA GLU A 164 4.66 -3.87 6.93
C GLU A 164 3.83 -4.10 8.19
N LEU A 165 4.53 -4.27 9.32
CA LEU A 165 3.89 -4.38 10.62
C LEU A 165 3.49 -3.00 11.12
N ASN A 166 2.21 -2.78 11.43
CA ASN A 166 1.70 -1.46 11.80
C ASN A 166 1.54 -1.23 13.31
N SER A 167 1.46 -2.30 14.11
CA SER A 167 1.19 -2.20 15.55
C SER A 167 1.57 -3.48 16.30
N PRO A 168 1.69 -3.43 17.64
CA PRO A 168 1.81 -4.62 18.48
C PRO A 168 0.57 -5.52 18.30
N GLY A 169 0.76 -6.70 17.72
CA GLY A 169 -0.33 -7.64 17.43
C GLY A 169 -0.57 -7.88 15.94
N GLY A 170 0.04 -7.08 15.07
CA GLY A 170 -0.08 -7.21 13.62
C GLY A 170 -1.23 -6.39 13.02
N GLY A 171 -1.12 -6.17 11.70
CA GLY A 171 -2.21 -5.71 10.83
C GLY A 171 -2.79 -4.31 11.08
N GLY A 172 -2.85 -3.52 10.00
CA GLY A 172 -3.70 -2.33 9.89
C GLY A 172 -4.26 -2.15 8.48
N TRP A 173 -4.17 -3.23 7.69
CA TRP A 173 -4.47 -3.23 6.26
C TRP A 173 -5.84 -3.85 6.02
N PHE A 174 -6.57 -3.25 5.09
CA PHE A 174 -7.83 -3.78 4.57
C PHE A 174 -7.62 -4.21 3.11
N PHE A 175 -7.95 -5.45 2.81
CA PHE A 175 -7.91 -6.00 1.46
C PHE A 175 -9.28 -5.84 0.81
N ASP A 176 -9.36 -5.01 -0.22
CA ASP A 176 -10.56 -4.85 -1.04
C ASP A 176 -10.53 -5.72 -2.30
N GLY A 177 -9.41 -6.39 -2.57
CA GLY A 177 -9.20 -7.26 -3.73
C GLY A 177 -9.27 -6.55 -5.08
N CYS A 178 -9.07 -5.22 -5.13
CA CYS A 178 -9.13 -4.42 -6.35
C CYS A 178 -7.74 -4.01 -6.83
N SER A 179 -7.30 -4.54 -7.98
CA SER A 179 -6.05 -4.15 -8.63
C SER A 179 -6.18 -2.87 -9.50
N GLY A 180 -7.42 -2.41 -9.73
CA GLY A 180 -7.73 -1.41 -10.75
C GLY A 180 -7.82 -1.97 -12.18
N TYR A 181 -7.52 -3.26 -12.37
CA TYR A 181 -7.62 -3.95 -13.65
C TYR A 181 -8.74 -4.99 -13.58
N CYS A 182 -9.81 -4.82 -14.36
CA CYS A 182 -10.97 -5.73 -14.25
C CYS A 182 -10.77 -7.10 -14.92
N PRO A 183 -10.07 -7.25 -16.07
CA PRO A 183 -10.00 -8.53 -16.77
C PRO A 183 -9.42 -9.70 -15.98
N ASP A 184 -8.54 -9.45 -15.00
CA ASP A 184 -7.97 -10.47 -14.10
C ASP A 184 -8.69 -10.56 -12.74
N CYS A 185 -9.67 -9.70 -12.48
CA CYS A 185 -10.28 -9.57 -11.16
C CYS A 185 -11.35 -10.64 -10.91
N MET A 186 -11.15 -11.44 -9.85
CA MET A 186 -12.12 -12.46 -9.42
C MET A 186 -13.48 -11.87 -9.02
N GLN A 187 -13.53 -10.58 -8.66
CA GLN A 187 -14.75 -9.91 -8.23
C GLN A 187 -15.51 -9.29 -9.39
N ARG A 188 -14.93 -9.25 -10.60
CA ARG A 188 -15.49 -8.52 -11.75
C ARG A 188 -16.99 -8.74 -11.97
N PRO A 189 -17.53 -9.98 -11.90
CA PRO A 189 -18.96 -10.22 -12.12
C PRO A 189 -19.88 -9.65 -11.03
N TRP A 190 -19.34 -9.35 -9.85
CA TRP A 190 -20.06 -8.86 -8.68
C TRP A 190 -19.67 -7.41 -8.31
N CYS A 191 -18.74 -6.81 -9.05
CA CYS A 191 -18.22 -5.47 -8.80
C CYS A 191 -18.87 -4.45 -9.73
N GLU A 192 -19.35 -3.33 -9.18
CA GLU A 192 -19.98 -2.25 -9.95
C GLU A 192 -19.06 -1.74 -11.08
N THR A 193 -17.79 -1.44 -10.79
CA THR A 193 -16.83 -1.00 -11.81
C THR A 193 -16.63 -2.10 -12.86
N GLY A 194 -16.51 -3.36 -12.44
CA GLY A 194 -16.32 -4.50 -13.34
C GLY A 194 -17.48 -4.72 -14.32
N LEU A 195 -18.71 -4.39 -13.89
CA LEU A 195 -19.94 -4.45 -14.68
C LEU A 195 -20.15 -3.22 -15.58
N ASN A 196 -19.35 -2.16 -15.42
CA ASN A 196 -19.57 -0.87 -16.05
C ASN A 196 -18.35 -0.33 -16.84
N CYS A 197 -17.32 -1.15 -17.03
CA CYS A 197 -16.10 -0.78 -17.74
C CYS A 197 -15.81 -1.77 -18.86
N CYS A 198 -15.71 -1.25 -20.09
CA CYS A 198 -15.33 -2.03 -21.26
C CYS A 198 -13.81 -2.02 -21.42
N TRP A 199 -13.21 -3.21 -21.51
CA TRP A 199 -11.77 -3.41 -21.71
C TRP A 199 -11.49 -4.02 -23.08
N SER A 200 -10.26 -3.87 -23.57
CA SER A 200 -9.80 -4.46 -24.83
C SER A 200 -10.06 -5.96 -24.90
N GLU A 201 -9.84 -6.65 -23.78
CA GLU A 201 -10.03 -8.09 -23.61
C GLU A 201 -11.49 -8.51 -23.85
N ASP A 202 -12.45 -7.63 -23.53
CA ASP A 202 -13.87 -7.90 -23.77
C ASP A 202 -14.19 -7.85 -25.26
N GLU A 203 -13.60 -6.89 -25.97
CA GLU A 203 -13.76 -6.72 -27.41
C GLU A 203 -13.15 -7.88 -28.18
N GLU A 204 -11.93 -8.28 -27.78
CA GLU A 204 -11.24 -9.45 -28.34
C GLU A 204 -12.03 -10.75 -28.10
N ALA A 205 -12.63 -10.90 -26.91
CA ALA A 205 -13.46 -12.05 -26.58
C ALA A 205 -14.86 -12.01 -27.21
N GLY A 206 -15.32 -10.84 -27.67
CA GLY A 206 -16.67 -10.61 -28.18
C GLY A 206 -17.77 -10.67 -27.10
N LYS A 207 -17.39 -10.57 -25.83
CA LYS A 207 -18.23 -10.64 -24.61
C LYS A 207 -17.38 -10.17 -23.42
N MET A 208 -17.99 -9.92 -22.26
CA MET A 208 -17.23 -9.69 -21.02
C MET A 208 -16.19 -10.81 -20.81
N PHE A 209 -14.93 -10.42 -20.71
CA PHE A 209 -13.82 -11.30 -20.43
C PHE A 209 -13.89 -11.75 -18.97
N LEU A 210 -13.86 -13.06 -18.78
CA LEU A 210 -13.88 -13.73 -17.48
C LEU A 210 -12.73 -14.72 -17.45
N THR A 211 -11.97 -14.72 -16.35
CA THR A 211 -10.91 -15.69 -16.13
C THR A 211 -11.47 -17.11 -16.10
N ASP A 212 -10.61 -18.10 -16.33
CA ASP A 212 -11.03 -19.50 -16.37
C ASP A 212 -11.70 -19.95 -15.06
N GLU A 213 -11.24 -19.43 -13.92
CA GLU A 213 -11.80 -19.75 -12.60
C GLU A 213 -13.24 -19.26 -12.41
N LEU A 214 -13.64 -18.21 -13.12
CA LEU A 214 -15.00 -17.64 -13.02
C LEU A 214 -16.02 -18.42 -13.85
N LYS A 215 -15.57 -19.20 -14.84
CA LYS A 215 -16.45 -19.89 -15.81
C LYS A 215 -17.35 -20.94 -15.17
N ASP A 216 -16.99 -21.46 -14.00
CA ASP A 216 -17.79 -22.41 -13.24
C ASP A 216 -18.96 -21.75 -12.49
N TYR A 217 -18.93 -20.42 -12.34
CA TYR A 217 -19.89 -19.66 -11.52
C TYR A 217 -20.74 -18.71 -12.35
N VAL A 218 -20.17 -18.13 -13.39
CA VAL A 218 -20.80 -17.12 -14.23
C VAL A 218 -20.46 -17.34 -15.70
N SER A 219 -21.40 -16.99 -16.58
CA SER A 219 -21.21 -17.08 -18.02
C SER A 219 -21.48 -15.73 -18.69
N ALA A 220 -20.50 -15.21 -19.40
CA ALA A 220 -20.68 -14.05 -20.25
C ALA A 220 -21.29 -14.42 -21.61
N SER A 221 -22.12 -13.53 -22.15
CA SER A 221 -22.71 -13.62 -23.49
C SER A 221 -22.34 -12.40 -24.34
N PRO A 222 -22.51 -12.42 -25.67
CA PRO A 222 -22.25 -11.23 -26.50
C PRO A 222 -23.04 -9.98 -26.06
N GLN A 223 -24.21 -10.16 -25.42
CA GLN A 223 -24.98 -9.06 -24.85
C GLN A 223 -24.22 -8.32 -23.75
N SER A 224 -23.36 -8.99 -22.99
CA SER A 224 -22.54 -8.34 -21.96
C SER A 224 -21.58 -7.31 -22.56
N LEU A 225 -20.95 -7.60 -23.70
CA LEU A 225 -20.10 -6.62 -24.39
C LEU A 225 -20.90 -5.42 -24.87
N ALA A 226 -22.09 -5.65 -25.45
CA ALA A 226 -22.94 -4.55 -25.91
C ALA A 226 -23.32 -3.60 -24.75
N ILE A 227 -23.66 -4.16 -23.58
CA ILE A 227 -23.97 -3.38 -22.37
C ILE A 227 -22.72 -2.59 -21.90
N LEU A 228 -21.56 -3.24 -21.83
CA LEU A 228 -20.31 -2.57 -21.41
C LEU A 228 -19.94 -1.41 -22.34
N GLN A 229 -20.07 -1.61 -23.66
CA GLN A 229 -19.79 -0.57 -24.65
C GLN A 229 -20.79 0.59 -24.56
N GLU A 230 -22.07 0.31 -24.33
CA GLU A 230 -23.10 1.34 -24.13
C GLU A 230 -22.78 2.21 -22.91
N ILE A 231 -22.53 1.58 -21.76
CA ILE A 231 -22.20 2.28 -20.51
C ILE A 231 -20.89 3.08 -20.65
N GLN A 232 -19.87 2.50 -21.29
CA GLN A 232 -18.61 3.21 -21.52
C GLN A 232 -18.82 4.44 -22.42
N ALA A 233 -19.60 4.31 -23.50
CA ALA A 233 -19.91 5.44 -24.37
C ALA A 233 -20.67 6.55 -23.65
N GLU A 234 -21.59 6.21 -22.75
CA GLU A 234 -22.29 7.19 -21.90
C GLU A 234 -21.33 7.92 -20.96
N LYS A 235 -20.42 7.18 -20.30
CA LYS A 235 -19.39 7.77 -19.42
C LYS A 235 -18.44 8.68 -20.19
N ASP A 236 -17.97 8.25 -21.35
CA ASP A 236 -17.06 9.04 -22.19
C ASP A 236 -17.75 10.32 -22.69
N ALA A 237 -19.02 10.24 -23.08
CA ALA A 237 -19.81 11.41 -23.47
C ALA A 237 -20.02 12.38 -22.29
N TYR A 238 -20.32 11.85 -21.10
CA TYR A 238 -20.41 12.65 -19.88
C TYR A 238 -19.09 13.33 -19.55
N MET A 239 -17.98 12.60 -19.55
CA MET A 239 -16.65 13.14 -19.25
C MET A 239 -16.21 14.16 -20.29
N ALA A 240 -16.47 13.93 -21.59
CA ALA A 240 -16.19 14.92 -22.63
C ALA A 240 -16.97 16.22 -22.41
N LYS A 241 -18.26 16.13 -22.03
CA LYS A 241 -19.08 17.29 -21.70
C LYS A 241 -18.58 17.99 -20.44
N PHE A 242 -18.27 17.25 -19.37
CA PHE A 242 -17.72 17.79 -18.14
C PHE A 242 -16.41 18.55 -18.42
N MET A 243 -15.49 17.95 -19.18
CA MET A 243 -14.24 18.60 -19.56
C MET A 243 -14.47 19.84 -20.41
N GLU A 244 -15.45 19.87 -21.31
CA GLU A 244 -15.81 21.07 -22.08
C GLU A 244 -16.39 22.19 -21.19
N GLU A 245 -17.29 21.86 -20.25
CA GLU A 245 -17.90 22.82 -19.33
C GLU A 245 -16.89 23.38 -18.32
N HIS A 246 -15.84 22.61 -18.00
CA HIS A 246 -14.80 22.96 -17.03
C HIS A 246 -13.44 23.28 -17.66
N LYS A 247 -13.37 23.45 -18.99
CA LYS A 247 -12.13 23.78 -19.74
C LYS A 247 -11.44 25.06 -19.25
N ASN A 248 -12.20 25.98 -18.66
CA ASN A 248 -11.72 27.27 -18.16
C ASN A 248 -11.81 27.42 -16.63
N THR A 249 -12.10 26.35 -15.88
CA THR A 249 -11.99 26.37 -14.40
C THR A 249 -10.61 25.96 -13.92
N ALA A 250 -9.58 26.29 -14.69
CA ALA A 250 -8.21 26.31 -14.22
C ALA A 250 -8.03 27.55 -13.34
N ILE A 251 -7.98 27.35 -12.02
CA ILE A 251 -7.10 28.08 -11.09
C ILE A 251 -6.95 29.59 -11.41
N ASP A 252 -8.05 30.35 -11.35
CA ASP A 252 -8.04 31.82 -11.33
C ASP A 252 -8.42 32.37 -9.93
N ASP A 253 -8.57 31.49 -8.93
CA ASP A 253 -8.82 31.85 -7.51
C ASP A 253 -7.59 31.63 -6.59
N ILE A 254 -6.42 31.38 -7.17
CA ILE A 254 -5.14 31.75 -6.54
C ILE A 254 -4.68 32.96 -7.33
N GLY A 255 -5.14 34.14 -6.92
CA GLY A 255 -4.80 35.38 -7.57
C GLY A 255 -3.29 35.52 -7.74
N ASP A 256 -2.89 35.92 -8.93
CA ASP A 256 -1.67 36.69 -9.17
C ASP A 256 -1.73 37.96 -8.32
N GLY A 257 -1.43 37.82 -7.04
CA GLY A 257 -1.10 38.90 -6.13
C GLY A 257 0.40 38.98 -6.05
N ASP A 258 0.98 39.83 -6.90
CA ASP A 258 2.30 40.43 -6.69
C ASP A 258 2.31 41.18 -5.33
N GLU A 259 2.51 40.47 -4.22
CA GLU A 259 3.00 41.05 -2.97
C GLU A 259 4.08 40.13 -2.39
N GLU A 260 5.33 40.52 -2.62
CA GLU A 260 6.48 40.07 -1.84
C GLU A 260 6.26 40.42 -0.35
N GLU A 261 5.67 39.51 0.43
CA GLU A 261 5.80 39.58 1.89
C GLU A 261 7.01 38.77 2.37
N ASP A 262 8.08 39.54 2.58
CA ASP A 262 9.33 39.23 3.24
C ASP A 262 9.08 38.65 4.65
N TRP A 263 9.18 37.33 4.81
CA TRP A 263 9.01 36.66 6.11
C TRP A 263 10.28 36.68 6.98
N ARG A 264 11.23 37.56 6.72
CA ARG A 264 12.35 37.83 7.64
C ARG A 264 12.14 39.12 8.43
N VAL A 265 12.12 38.93 9.76
CA VAL A 265 12.30 39.93 10.84
C VAL A 265 11.04 40.79 11.09
N GLN A 266 10.33 40.76 12.23
CA GLN A 266 10.68 41.06 13.63
C GLN A 266 9.50 40.53 14.50
N GLY A 267 9.65 39.88 15.65
CA GLY A 267 10.25 40.43 16.86
C GLY A 267 9.22 41.24 17.67
N ASN A 268 8.47 40.57 18.54
CA ASN A 268 8.04 41.06 19.87
C ASN A 268 7.77 39.88 20.80
#